data_AF-A0A4V1C4W9-F1
#
_entry.id   AF-A0A4V1C4W9-F1
#
_cell.length_a   1.000
_cell.length_b   1.000
_cell.length_c   1.000
_cell.angle_alpha   90.00
_cell.angle_beta   90.00
_cell.angle_gamma   90.00
#
_symmetry.space_group_name_H-M   'P 1'
#
loop_
_entity.id
_entity.type
_entity.pdbx_description
1 polymer ?
#
loop_
_entity_poly.entity_id
_entity_poly.type
_entity_poly.pdbx_seq_one_letter_code
_entity_poly.pdbx_strand_id
1 'polypeptide(L)'
;MSTTDSGKCATRHLAYNIYVCKKPDMEEDAHHHHVEHVNSPIITSILKKYGAISYSVTHNDSASKENFKRLFPDAPDTMLLDYDSVISIIVPDVECIEKMREDPDFMNKFIPDHFQFAEMSRSRHHQDSAMPTLELNYATKEELAFLDTDVRRKLTVSKDKVSYDALQEVDKKEEDAERARLDKVDNHNVSSYTVKLNYRLDPRKGGDEVIWGGTFAQARRKYEATEVVINNARGREKEFSLDTTGFQFEHFPTSYKAFPWSPIDEHLNKVYNPECEEFIKKITGCTDARLLSHIIRQRQWDESADDKDAEKPDMAMTDGGLLSARFVHVDQSDLGAIRRLYDDMPPGEAAQHDGKHRWAIVNLWRPWEMVHREPLALCDARSVRDDELYDTMHCVPFQWPRKPTENHMWQVAPPSSPTQHKWWFRSGMTRDDVILIKIFDSKKDGRARRTPHSAFPTPDDMGPARRSIETRFFLFWENESCE
;
A
#
# COMPACT_ATOMS: atom_id res chain seq x y z
N MET A 1 39.16 -26.33 -13.65
CA MET A 1 39.59 -25.74 -12.35
C MET A 1 39.18 -24.28 -12.40
N SER A 2 37.96 -23.98 -11.94
CA SER A 2 37.67 -23.40 -10.62
C SER A 2 38.28 -22.01 -10.45
N THR A 3 37.42 -20.99 -10.46
CA THR A 3 37.24 -20.07 -9.33
C THR A 3 35.96 -19.26 -9.55
N THR A 4 35.01 -19.49 -8.67
CA THR A 4 33.72 -18.81 -8.52
C THR A 4 33.92 -17.38 -8.00
N ASP A 5 33.41 -16.38 -8.70
CA ASP A 5 33.27 -15.02 -8.15
C ASP A 5 31.85 -14.85 -7.61
N SER A 6 31.75 -14.88 -6.29
CA SER A 6 30.52 -14.77 -5.51
C SER A 6 30.00 -13.34 -5.53
N GLY A 7 28.82 -13.14 -6.11
CA GLY A 7 28.13 -11.84 -6.18
C GLY A 7 27.95 -11.20 -4.79
N LYS A 8 28.54 -10.01 -4.60
CA LYS A 8 28.39 -9.20 -3.39
C LYS A 8 26.97 -8.63 -3.30
N CYS A 9 26.23 -9.07 -2.29
CA CYS A 9 24.96 -8.49 -1.85
C CYS A 9 25.14 -7.00 -1.48
N ALA A 10 24.16 -6.14 -1.80
CA ALA A 10 24.17 -4.75 -1.37
C ALA A 10 24.15 -4.69 0.16
N THR A 11 25.20 -4.12 0.76
CA THR A 11 25.35 -3.99 2.21
C THR A 11 24.29 -3.04 2.76
N ARG A 12 23.33 -3.57 3.50
CA ARG A 12 22.32 -2.78 4.23
C ARG A 12 22.90 -2.38 5.58
N HIS A 13 22.82 -1.10 5.92
CA HIS A 13 23.23 -0.60 7.22
C HIS A 13 22.12 -0.91 8.24
N LEU A 14 22.46 -1.02 9.51
CA LEU A 14 21.59 -1.34 10.64
C LEU A 14 21.34 -0.08 11.46
N ALA A 15 20.10 0.21 11.84
CA ALA A 15 19.76 1.18 12.86
C ALA A 15 19.60 0.47 14.20
N TYR A 16 19.99 1.16 15.26
CA TYR A 16 20.06 0.67 16.62
C TYR A 16 19.49 1.76 17.54
N ASN A 17 18.31 1.50 18.10
CA ASN A 17 17.53 2.47 18.86
C ASN A 17 17.59 2.19 20.37
N ILE A 18 17.70 3.23 21.17
CA ILE A 18 17.73 3.18 22.63
C ILE A 18 16.65 4.12 23.17
N TYR A 19 15.71 3.57 23.94
CA TYR A 19 14.64 4.32 24.58
C TYR A 19 15.01 4.61 26.03
N VAL A 20 15.15 5.89 26.37
CA VAL A 20 15.70 6.35 27.64
C VAL A 20 14.59 7.00 28.48
N CYS A 21 14.42 6.51 29.71
CA CYS A 21 13.70 7.22 30.77
C CYS A 21 14.72 7.99 31.61
N LYS A 22 14.45 9.24 31.95
CA LYS A 22 15.25 10.05 32.86
C LYS A 22 15.15 9.51 34.29
N LYS A 23 16.13 9.81 35.13
CA LYS A 23 16.02 9.47 36.54
C LYS A 23 14.87 10.20 37.24
N PRO A 24 14.20 9.57 38.24
CA PRO A 24 13.12 10.20 38.99
C PRO A 24 13.50 11.53 39.66
N ASP A 25 14.76 11.66 40.08
CA ASP A 25 15.32 12.83 40.76
C ASP A 25 16.01 13.85 39.82
N MET A 26 15.92 13.64 38.50
CA MET A 26 16.51 14.52 37.48
C MET A 26 15.42 15.35 36.78
N GLU A 27 15.62 16.66 36.75
CA GLU A 27 14.75 17.58 36.00
C GLU A 27 14.87 17.34 34.48
N GLU A 28 13.79 17.61 33.74
CA GLU A 28 13.70 17.36 32.29
C GLU A 28 14.79 18.11 31.50
N ASP A 29 14.94 19.42 31.74
CA ASP A 29 15.98 20.24 31.09
C ASP A 29 17.40 19.74 31.42
N ALA A 30 17.62 19.29 32.66
CA ALA A 30 18.89 18.73 33.08
C ALA A 30 19.18 17.40 32.37
N HIS A 31 18.15 16.56 32.17
CA HIS A 31 18.26 15.32 31.40
C HIS A 31 18.63 15.60 29.94
N HIS A 32 17.91 16.50 29.25
CA HIS A 32 18.20 16.85 27.86
C HIS A 32 19.60 17.43 27.71
N HIS A 33 19.97 18.39 28.56
CA HIS A 33 21.31 18.97 28.56
C HIS A 33 22.40 17.91 28.79
N HIS A 34 22.18 16.95 29.69
CA HIS A 34 23.14 15.87 29.94
C HIS A 34 23.26 14.94 28.74
N VAL A 35 22.15 14.57 28.11
CA VAL A 35 22.16 13.73 26.90
C VAL A 35 22.89 14.42 25.76
N GLU A 36 22.59 15.69 25.49
CA GLU A 36 23.16 16.44 24.36
C GLU A 36 24.63 16.83 24.56
N HIS A 37 25.01 17.26 25.76
CA HIS A 37 26.32 17.88 26.00
C HIS A 37 27.30 17.02 26.79
N VAL A 38 26.86 15.90 27.38
CA VAL A 38 27.73 14.99 28.14
C VAL A 38 27.74 13.60 27.50
N ASN A 39 26.56 12.97 27.33
CA ASN A 39 26.49 11.60 26.81
C ASN A 39 26.79 11.51 25.31
N SER A 40 26.16 12.36 24.50
CA SER A 40 26.32 12.36 23.03
C SER A 40 27.77 12.56 22.60
N PRO A 41 28.56 13.48 23.17
CA PRO A 41 29.98 13.62 22.81
C PRO A 41 30.83 12.37 23.10
N ILE A 42 30.54 11.65 24.20
CA ILE A 42 31.27 10.43 24.56
C ILE A 42 30.98 9.34 23.52
N ILE A 43 29.71 9.07 23.23
CA ILE A 43 29.32 7.96 22.35
C ILE A 43 29.63 8.25 20.88
N THR A 44 29.42 9.49 20.41
CA THR A 44 29.70 9.86 19.01
C THR A 44 31.19 9.77 18.68
N SER A 45 32.07 10.05 19.65
CA SER A 45 33.52 9.84 19.50
C SER A 45 33.87 8.36 19.25
N ILE A 46 33.25 7.45 20.01
CA ILE A 46 33.46 6.00 19.89
C ILE A 46 32.82 5.48 18.59
N LEU A 47 31.58 5.87 18.30
CA LEU A 47 30.84 5.47 17.09
C LEU A 47 31.58 5.88 15.80
N LYS A 48 32.14 7.10 15.79
CA LYS A 48 32.93 7.58 14.65
C LYS A 48 34.19 6.76 14.42
N LYS A 49 34.83 6.26 15.48
CA LYS A 49 36.02 5.41 15.40
C LYS A 49 35.74 4.07 14.71
N TYR A 50 34.53 3.53 14.86
CA TYR A 50 34.14 2.22 14.33
C TYR A 50 33.28 2.27 13.06
N GLY A 51 33.06 3.46 12.51
CA GLY A 51 32.42 3.63 11.21
C GLY A 51 30.90 3.71 11.24
N ALA A 52 30.31 4.13 12.37
CA ALA A 52 28.90 4.47 12.42
C ALA A 52 28.57 5.61 11.42
N ILE A 53 27.37 5.55 10.87
CA ILE A 53 26.91 6.36 9.76
C ILE A 53 26.07 7.54 10.25
N SER A 54 25.23 7.30 11.25
CA SER A 54 24.38 8.35 11.84
C SER A 54 24.22 8.15 13.33
N TYR A 55 24.03 9.26 14.04
CA TYR A 55 23.65 9.32 15.44
C TYR A 55 22.66 10.47 15.59
N SER A 56 21.49 10.22 16.17
CA SER A 56 20.49 11.24 16.47
C SER A 56 19.86 11.01 17.84
N VAL A 57 19.46 12.10 18.48
CA VAL A 57 18.68 12.10 19.72
C VAL A 57 17.38 12.82 19.45
N THR A 58 16.27 12.28 19.95
CA THR A 58 14.96 12.92 19.96
C THR A 58 14.47 13.01 21.39
N HIS A 59 14.14 14.22 21.83
CA HIS A 59 13.60 14.48 23.16
C HIS A 59 12.08 14.44 23.12
N ASN A 60 11.48 13.76 24.09
CA ASN A 60 10.04 13.64 24.26
C ASN A 60 9.61 14.50 25.45
N ASP A 61 9.77 15.81 25.28
CA ASP A 61 9.55 16.80 26.32
C ASP A 61 8.07 16.93 26.72
N SER A 62 7.84 17.48 27.91
CA SER A 62 6.50 17.64 28.46
C SER A 62 5.61 18.50 27.56
N ALA A 63 6.18 19.53 26.91
CA ALA A 63 5.45 20.39 25.98
C ALA A 63 4.99 19.64 24.72
N SER A 64 5.77 18.69 24.22
CA SER A 64 5.50 17.85 23.07
C SER A 64 4.42 16.81 23.39
N LYS A 65 4.46 16.24 24.61
CA LYS A 65 3.39 15.37 25.13
C LYS A 65 2.07 16.14 25.29
N GLU A 66 2.11 17.37 25.80
CA GLU A 66 0.94 18.26 25.88
C GLU A 66 0.43 18.65 24.49
N ASN A 67 1.33 18.97 23.56
CA ASN A 67 0.98 19.24 22.17
C ASN A 67 0.32 18.03 21.51
N PHE A 68 0.83 16.81 21.76
CA PHE A 68 0.21 15.59 21.27
C PHE A 68 -1.20 15.42 21.84
N LYS A 69 -1.41 15.59 23.14
CA LYS A 69 -2.76 15.54 23.74
C LYS A 69 -3.69 16.63 23.23
N ARG A 70 -3.14 17.81 22.92
CA ARG A 70 -3.91 18.91 22.30
C ARG A 70 -4.30 18.61 20.85
N LEU A 71 -3.40 17.98 20.09
CA LEU A 71 -3.62 17.60 18.70
C LEU A 71 -4.51 16.36 18.57
N PHE A 72 -4.44 15.46 19.56
CA PHE A 72 -5.13 14.17 19.59
C PHE A 72 -5.77 13.94 20.97
N PRO A 73 -6.84 14.68 21.32
CA PRO A 73 -7.46 14.61 22.65
C PRO A 73 -8.11 13.26 22.96
N ASP A 74 -8.49 12.51 21.92
CA ASP A 74 -9.11 11.19 22.02
C ASP A 74 -8.08 10.04 21.88
N ALA A 75 -6.79 10.35 21.66
CA ALA A 75 -5.77 9.31 21.57
C ALA A 75 -5.61 8.63 22.93
N PRO A 76 -5.61 7.29 22.98
CA PRO A 76 -5.42 6.58 24.24
C PRO A 76 -4.03 6.92 24.80
N ASP A 77 -3.94 7.11 26.11
CA ASP A 77 -2.69 7.46 26.79
C ASP A 77 -1.54 6.47 26.49
N THR A 78 -1.85 5.26 26.01
CA THR A 78 -0.89 4.24 25.58
C THR A 78 -0.15 4.57 24.28
N MET A 79 -0.61 5.53 23.48
CA MET A 79 0.11 6.01 22.28
C MET A 79 1.24 6.98 22.62
N LEU A 80 1.20 7.61 23.79
CA LEU A 80 2.30 8.38 24.30
C LEU A 80 3.33 7.43 24.90
N LEU A 81 4.46 7.28 24.22
CA LEU A 81 5.57 6.50 24.74
C LEU A 81 6.11 7.18 26.01
N ASP A 82 6.19 6.42 27.11
CA ASP A 82 6.59 6.91 28.44
C ASP A 82 8.12 7.08 28.58
N TYR A 83 8.82 7.30 27.46
CA TYR A 83 10.25 7.59 27.41
C TYR A 83 10.47 9.10 27.34
N ASP A 84 11.61 9.55 27.87
CA ASP A 84 12.00 10.96 27.89
C ASP A 84 12.92 11.30 26.71
N SER A 85 13.72 10.34 26.22
CA SER A 85 14.53 10.51 25.01
C SER A 85 14.63 9.21 24.19
N VAL A 86 14.84 9.33 22.89
CA VAL A 86 15.17 8.21 21.99
C VAL A 86 16.48 8.51 21.29
N ILE A 87 17.44 7.59 21.39
CA ILE A 87 18.72 7.67 20.70
C ILE A 87 18.67 6.68 19.53
N SER A 88 19.03 7.12 18.33
CA SER A 88 19.10 6.27 17.14
C SER A 88 20.51 6.29 16.55
N ILE A 89 21.06 5.11 16.28
CA ILE A 89 22.43 4.92 15.77
C ILE A 89 22.36 4.07 14.51
N ILE A 90 22.86 4.58 13.38
CA ILE A 90 22.92 3.80 12.13
C ILE A 90 24.36 3.38 11.90
N VAL A 91 24.61 2.09 11.66
CA VAL A 91 25.92 1.45 11.53
C VAL A 91 25.97 0.57 10.29
N PRO A 92 27.13 0.33 9.69
CA PRO A 92 27.17 -0.37 8.41
C PRO A 92 26.84 -1.85 8.47
N ASP A 93 27.13 -2.48 9.61
CA ASP A 93 26.91 -3.88 9.91
C ASP A 93 26.95 -4.06 11.43
N VAL A 94 26.68 -5.28 11.89
CA VAL A 94 26.63 -5.59 13.33
C VAL A 94 28.04 -5.55 13.96
N GLU A 95 29.10 -5.78 13.18
CA GLU A 95 30.48 -5.75 13.67
C GLU A 95 30.88 -4.36 14.17
N CYS A 96 30.32 -3.29 13.59
CA CYS A 96 30.49 -1.92 14.10
C CYS A 96 30.03 -1.79 15.56
N ILE A 97 28.91 -2.43 15.93
CA ILE A 97 28.38 -2.42 17.31
C ILE A 97 29.21 -3.32 18.21
N GLU A 98 29.63 -4.50 17.72
CA GLU A 98 30.50 -5.40 18.46
C GLU A 98 31.83 -4.72 18.84
N LYS A 99 32.49 -4.08 17.86
CA LYS A 99 33.76 -3.35 18.08
C LYS A 99 33.58 -2.12 18.97
N MET A 100 32.47 -1.39 18.83
CA MET A 100 32.12 -0.28 19.74
C MET A 100 32.04 -0.77 21.19
N ARG A 101 31.40 -1.92 21.43
CA ARG A 101 31.21 -2.47 22.79
C ARG A 101 32.50 -2.94 23.43
N GLU A 102 33.50 -3.30 22.63
CA GLU A 102 34.83 -3.69 23.10
C GLU A 102 35.76 -2.49 23.36
N ASP A 103 35.34 -1.26 23.01
CA ASP A 103 36.16 -0.07 23.23
C ASP A 103 36.33 0.22 24.72
N PRO A 104 37.57 0.44 25.20
CA PRO A 104 37.81 0.79 26.59
C PRO A 104 37.02 2.01 27.07
N ASP A 105 36.79 3.01 26.22
CA ASP A 105 36.01 4.19 26.57
C ASP A 105 34.50 3.91 26.60
N PHE A 106 34.02 2.90 25.86
CA PHE A 106 32.63 2.45 25.97
C PHE A 106 32.35 1.90 27.37
N MET A 107 33.19 0.98 27.84
CA MET A 107 33.03 0.37 29.16
C MET A 107 33.40 1.30 30.32
N ASN A 108 34.42 2.16 30.16
CA ASN A 108 34.94 2.97 31.25
C ASN A 108 34.37 4.40 31.32
N LYS A 109 33.76 4.91 30.24
CA LYS A 109 33.22 6.28 30.18
C LYS A 109 31.74 6.30 29.83
N PHE A 110 31.33 5.64 28.74
CA PHE A 110 29.94 5.69 28.27
C PHE A 110 28.96 4.96 29.20
N ILE A 111 29.26 3.70 29.56
CA ILE A 111 28.37 2.92 30.44
C ILE A 111 28.20 3.60 31.81
N PRO A 112 29.26 4.04 32.52
CA PRO A 112 29.11 4.76 33.78
C PRO A 112 28.32 6.07 33.66
N ASP A 113 28.47 6.81 32.57
CA ASP A 113 27.72 8.04 32.30
C ASP A 113 26.22 7.75 32.04
N HIS A 114 25.89 6.64 31.36
CA HIS A 114 24.50 6.25 31.12
C HIS A 114 23.71 6.06 32.43
N PHE A 115 24.35 5.52 33.46
CA PHE A 115 23.77 5.43 34.81
C PHE A 115 23.62 6.77 35.53
N GLN A 116 24.15 7.88 35.01
CA GLN A 116 24.01 9.20 35.64
C GLN A 116 22.68 9.86 35.28
N PHE A 117 22.19 9.71 34.04
CA PHE A 117 21.00 10.40 33.55
C PHE A 117 19.78 9.49 33.24
N ALA A 118 19.99 8.17 33.10
CA ALA A 118 18.93 7.23 32.74
C ALA A 118 18.45 6.36 33.93
N GLU A 119 17.14 6.12 34.02
CA GLU A 119 16.51 5.13 34.90
C GLU A 119 16.48 3.77 34.20
N MET A 120 17.45 2.91 34.54
CA MET A 120 17.65 1.63 33.85
C MET A 120 16.53 0.60 34.07
N SER A 121 15.74 0.72 35.15
CA SER A 121 14.60 -0.16 35.45
C SER A 121 13.35 0.11 34.63
N ARG A 122 13.17 1.37 34.17
CA ARG A 122 12.00 1.81 33.38
C ARG A 122 12.33 1.99 31.90
N SER A 123 13.57 2.30 31.58
CA SER A 123 14.09 2.23 30.21
C SER A 123 13.95 0.76 29.75
N ARG A 124 13.02 0.46 28.84
CA ARG A 124 12.71 -0.95 28.48
C ARG A 124 13.93 -1.62 27.85
N HIS A 125 14.38 -2.68 28.50
CA HIS A 125 15.12 -3.81 27.95
C HIS A 125 14.39 -5.08 28.45
N HIS A 126 13.90 -5.98 27.59
CA HIS A 126 13.21 -7.22 28.02
C HIS A 126 13.79 -8.39 27.22
N GLN A 127 14.30 -9.51 27.75
CA GLN A 127 14.34 -10.12 29.10
C GLN A 127 15.66 -10.96 29.20
N ASP A 128 16.29 -11.04 30.38
CA ASP A 128 17.37 -11.98 30.77
C ASP A 128 18.76 -11.94 30.10
N SER A 129 19.32 -10.77 29.79
CA SER A 129 20.79 -10.61 29.73
C SER A 129 21.20 -9.15 29.90
N ALA A 130 22.42 -8.90 30.39
CA ALA A 130 22.99 -7.57 30.67
C ALA A 130 23.31 -6.76 29.40
N MET A 131 22.38 -6.69 28.44
CA MET A 131 22.61 -6.04 27.15
C MET A 131 21.36 -5.34 26.58
N PRO A 132 21.55 -4.23 25.87
CA PRO A 132 20.50 -3.49 25.18
C PRO A 132 19.82 -4.25 24.06
N THR A 133 18.54 -3.95 23.85
CA THR A 133 17.65 -4.65 22.90
C THR A 133 17.97 -4.26 21.46
N LEU A 134 18.09 -5.26 20.60
CA LEU A 134 18.45 -5.12 19.19
C LEU A 134 17.18 -4.94 18.33
N GLU A 135 16.74 -3.71 18.07
CA GLU A 135 15.82 -3.43 16.95
C GLU A 135 16.65 -3.19 15.68
N LEU A 136 16.93 -4.24 14.90
CA LEU A 136 17.60 -4.11 13.60
C LEU A 136 16.63 -3.50 12.57
N ASN A 137 16.59 -2.17 12.46
CA ASN A 137 15.94 -1.53 11.32
C ASN A 137 16.98 -1.32 10.23
N TYR A 138 16.79 -1.93 9.05
CA TYR A 138 17.75 -1.78 7.96
C TYR A 138 17.53 -0.43 7.26
N ALA A 139 18.59 0.37 7.12
CA ALA A 139 18.59 1.60 6.34
C ALA A 139 19.67 1.56 5.25
N THR A 140 19.26 1.68 4.01
CA THR A 140 20.12 1.87 2.84
C THR A 140 20.78 3.26 2.87
N LYS A 141 21.84 3.45 2.09
CA LYS A 141 22.48 4.77 1.94
C LYS A 141 21.48 5.80 1.37
N GLU A 142 20.50 5.34 0.60
CA GLU A 142 19.39 6.12 0.08
C GLU A 142 18.33 6.48 1.15
N GLU A 143 18.04 5.61 2.11
CA GLU A 143 17.12 5.91 3.23
C GLU A 143 17.73 6.90 4.23
N LEU A 144 19.04 6.90 4.40
CA LEU A 144 19.77 7.93 5.15
C LEU A 144 19.68 9.31 4.49
N ALA A 145 19.60 9.37 3.16
CA ALA A 145 19.41 10.60 2.41
C ALA A 145 17.96 11.14 2.51
N PHE A 146 17.00 10.33 2.95
CA PHE A 146 15.59 10.73 3.16
C PHE A 146 15.39 11.53 4.45
N LEU A 147 16.30 11.39 5.42
CA LEU A 147 16.30 12.17 6.65
C LEU A 147 16.87 13.59 6.47
N ASP A 148 17.45 13.89 5.32
CA ASP A 148 17.87 15.24 4.91
C ASP A 148 16.74 15.83 4.05
N THR A 149 15.80 16.50 4.71
CA THR A 149 14.52 16.89 4.13
C THR A 149 14.66 17.95 3.03
N ASP A 150 13.85 17.75 1.97
CA ASP A 150 13.33 18.73 0.99
C ASP A 150 13.95 18.92 -0.41
N VAL A 151 14.96 18.17 -0.87
CA VAL A 151 15.30 18.19 -2.33
C VAL A 151 15.83 16.85 -2.85
N ARG A 152 15.08 16.19 -3.76
CA ARG A 152 15.57 14.99 -4.47
C ARG A 152 16.72 15.36 -5.44
N ARG A 153 17.94 14.86 -5.19
CA ARG A 153 19.13 15.11 -6.02
C ARG A 153 19.68 13.80 -6.61
N LYS A 154 20.19 13.84 -7.83
CA LYS A 154 20.94 12.72 -8.44
C LYS A 154 22.40 12.88 -8.03
N LEU A 155 22.93 11.87 -7.34
CA LEU A 155 24.31 11.84 -6.91
C LEU A 155 25.18 11.26 -8.03
N THR A 156 26.12 12.06 -8.54
CA THR A 156 27.15 11.56 -9.47
C THR A 156 28.47 11.49 -8.71
N VAL A 157 28.98 10.27 -8.52
CA VAL A 157 30.24 10.02 -7.81
C VAL A 157 31.31 9.61 -8.82
N SER A 158 32.31 10.47 -8.99
CA SER A 158 33.58 10.09 -9.61
C SER A 158 34.64 9.98 -8.51
N LYS A 159 35.76 9.29 -8.78
CA LYS A 159 36.78 8.90 -7.79
C LYS A 159 37.22 10.03 -6.85
N ASP A 160 37.20 11.28 -7.31
CA ASP A 160 37.77 12.41 -6.59
C ASP A 160 36.77 13.56 -6.36
N LYS A 161 35.50 13.40 -6.77
CA LYS A 161 34.50 14.47 -6.63
C LYS A 161 33.07 13.91 -6.60
N VAL A 162 32.31 14.40 -5.62
CA VAL A 162 30.86 14.25 -5.53
C VAL A 162 30.23 15.52 -6.10
N SER A 163 29.41 15.40 -7.13
CA SER A 163 28.60 16.52 -7.65
C SER A 163 27.11 16.23 -7.45
N TYR A 164 26.38 17.31 -7.19
CA TYR A 164 24.93 17.28 -7.01
C TYR A 164 24.27 17.87 -8.24
N ASP A 165 23.51 17.05 -8.95
CA ASP A 165 22.56 17.54 -9.92
C ASP A 165 21.19 17.49 -9.23
N ALA A 166 20.47 18.61 -9.19
CA ALA A 166 19.06 18.57 -8.85
C ALA A 166 18.39 17.62 -9.86
N LEU A 167 17.71 16.58 -9.38
CA LEU A 167 16.76 15.92 -10.28
C LEU A 167 15.73 17.00 -10.57
N GLN A 168 15.55 17.34 -11.84
CA GLN A 168 14.31 18.00 -12.23
C GLN A 168 13.20 17.15 -11.60
N GLU A 169 12.39 17.78 -10.75
CA GLU A 169 11.07 17.23 -10.47
C GLU A 169 10.53 16.81 -11.84
N VAL A 170 10.03 15.58 -11.98
CA VAL A 170 9.05 15.33 -13.04
C VAL A 170 8.10 16.51 -12.93
N ASP A 171 8.04 17.36 -13.95
CA ASP A 171 7.54 18.70 -13.77
C ASP A 171 6.06 18.58 -13.41
N LYS A 172 5.78 18.54 -12.11
CA LYS A 172 4.44 18.26 -11.58
C LYS A 172 3.50 19.36 -12.05
N LYS A 173 4.04 20.55 -12.34
CA LYS A 173 3.28 21.64 -12.96
C LYS A 173 2.96 21.35 -14.41
N GLU A 174 3.87 20.79 -15.21
CA GLU A 174 3.55 20.34 -16.57
C GLU A 174 2.57 19.17 -16.57
N GLU A 175 2.74 18.18 -15.69
CA GLU A 175 1.80 17.05 -15.60
C GLU A 175 0.42 17.49 -15.13
N ASP A 176 0.32 18.32 -14.08
CA ASP A 176 -0.95 18.89 -13.61
C ASP A 176 -1.57 19.84 -14.65
N ALA A 177 -0.75 20.60 -15.40
CA ALA A 177 -1.23 21.43 -16.51
C ALA A 177 -1.77 20.59 -17.67
N GLU A 178 -1.11 19.48 -18.01
CA GLU A 178 -1.57 18.56 -19.04
C GLU A 178 -2.85 17.83 -18.62
N ARG A 179 -2.97 17.43 -17.35
CA ARG A 179 -4.22 16.90 -16.78
C ARG A 179 -5.35 17.94 -16.90
N ALA A 180 -5.09 19.19 -16.53
CA ALA A 180 -6.07 20.28 -16.65
C ALA A 180 -6.43 20.62 -18.11
N ARG A 181 -5.52 20.38 -19.06
CA ARG A 181 -5.79 20.48 -20.50
C ARG A 181 -6.70 19.35 -20.97
N LEU A 182 -6.39 18.12 -20.56
CA LEU A 182 -7.10 16.91 -20.96
C LEU A 182 -8.51 16.83 -20.39
N ASP A 183 -8.76 17.36 -19.19
CA ASP A 183 -10.12 17.49 -18.62
C ASP A 183 -11.11 18.24 -19.54
N LYS A 184 -10.62 18.95 -20.57
CA LYS A 184 -11.42 19.67 -21.59
C LYS A 184 -11.52 18.92 -22.92
N VAL A 185 -10.91 17.75 -23.06
CA VAL A 185 -10.85 16.95 -24.29
C VAL A 185 -11.91 15.85 -24.22
N ASP A 186 -12.94 15.96 -25.04
CA ASP A 186 -13.96 14.92 -25.17
C ASP A 186 -13.45 13.79 -26.09
N ASN A 187 -13.16 12.62 -25.51
CA ASN A 187 -12.84 11.38 -26.24
C ASN A 187 -13.98 10.34 -26.17
N HIS A 188 -15.21 10.76 -25.87
CA HIS A 188 -16.21 9.88 -25.25
C HIS A 188 -17.14 9.15 -26.21
N ASN A 189 -16.96 9.27 -27.53
CA ASN A 189 -17.91 8.77 -28.54
C ASN A 189 -17.59 7.39 -29.11
N VAL A 190 -16.62 6.65 -28.56
CA VAL A 190 -16.36 5.29 -29.01
C VAL A 190 -17.48 4.36 -28.51
N SER A 191 -18.16 3.69 -29.42
CA SER A 191 -19.25 2.75 -29.10
C SER A 191 -18.75 1.47 -28.44
N SER A 192 -17.56 1.03 -28.83
CA SER A 192 -16.94 -0.20 -28.35
C SER A 192 -15.46 -0.26 -28.74
N TYR A 193 -14.67 -1.01 -27.97
CA TYR A 193 -13.30 -1.37 -28.33
C TYR A 193 -13.16 -2.87 -28.58
N THR A 194 -12.37 -3.24 -29.58
CA THR A 194 -11.89 -4.62 -29.74
C THR A 194 -10.43 -4.66 -29.28
N VAL A 195 -10.18 -5.30 -28.14
CA VAL A 195 -8.87 -5.34 -27.49
C VAL A 195 -8.58 -6.73 -26.94
N LYS A 196 -7.32 -7.00 -26.60
CA LYS A 196 -6.93 -8.22 -25.90
C LYS A 196 -6.97 -7.98 -24.40
N LEU A 197 -7.78 -8.76 -23.68
CA LEU A 197 -7.72 -8.84 -22.23
C LEU A 197 -6.86 -10.02 -21.78
N ASN A 198 -6.14 -9.83 -20.69
CA ASN A 198 -5.25 -10.82 -20.11
C ASN A 198 -6.03 -11.75 -19.18
N TYR A 199 -6.48 -12.89 -19.71
CA TYR A 199 -7.13 -13.96 -18.93
C TYR A 199 -6.13 -14.86 -18.22
N ARG A 200 -6.63 -15.69 -17.32
CA ARG A 200 -5.84 -16.74 -16.66
C ARG A 200 -5.17 -17.64 -17.68
N LEU A 201 -3.85 -17.76 -17.60
CA LEU A 201 -3.13 -18.85 -18.25
C LEU A 201 -3.14 -20.07 -17.32
N ASP A 202 -3.52 -21.24 -17.84
CA ASP A 202 -3.47 -22.49 -17.07
C ASP A 202 -2.03 -22.76 -16.58
N PRO A 203 -1.80 -23.05 -15.28
CA PRO A 203 -0.49 -23.45 -14.77
C PRO A 203 0.17 -24.60 -15.53
N ARG A 204 -0.63 -25.54 -16.07
CA ARG A 204 -0.14 -26.63 -16.92
C ARG A 204 0.44 -26.14 -18.25
N LYS A 205 0.09 -24.93 -18.67
CA LYS A 205 0.61 -24.21 -19.85
C LYS A 205 1.64 -23.14 -19.47
N GLY A 206 2.09 -23.10 -18.21
CA GLY A 206 3.09 -22.14 -17.72
C GLY A 206 2.51 -20.84 -17.14
N GLY A 207 1.25 -20.85 -16.71
CA GLY A 207 0.70 -19.79 -15.84
C GLY A 207 1.12 -19.93 -14.37
N ASP A 208 0.86 -18.91 -13.56
CA ASP A 208 1.22 -18.90 -12.14
C ASP A 208 0.11 -19.49 -11.25
N GLU A 209 0.49 -20.29 -10.26
CA GLU A 209 -0.40 -20.78 -9.19
C GLU A 209 -0.55 -19.78 -8.03
N VAL A 210 0.42 -18.85 -7.90
CA VAL A 210 0.45 -17.83 -6.85
C VAL A 210 0.77 -16.49 -7.48
N ILE A 211 0.04 -15.45 -7.08
CA ILE A 211 0.25 -14.09 -7.51
C ILE A 211 0.98 -13.33 -6.41
N TRP A 212 2.17 -12.81 -6.71
CA TRP A 212 2.94 -12.02 -5.75
C TRP A 212 2.65 -10.53 -5.90
N GLY A 213 1.59 -10.07 -5.24
CA GLY A 213 1.09 -8.69 -5.31
C GLY A 213 2.16 -7.63 -5.05
N GLY A 214 2.23 -6.62 -5.93
CA GLY A 214 3.15 -5.49 -5.82
C GLY A 214 4.60 -5.77 -6.24
N THR A 215 4.90 -6.97 -6.75
CA THR A 215 6.25 -7.35 -7.17
C THR A 215 6.46 -7.29 -8.69
N PHE A 216 7.71 -7.33 -9.13
CA PHE A 216 8.03 -7.53 -10.55
C PHE A 216 7.55 -8.88 -11.08
N ALA A 217 7.45 -9.90 -10.23
CA ALA A 217 6.85 -11.19 -10.58
C ALA A 217 5.41 -10.98 -11.06
N GLN A 218 4.61 -10.16 -10.35
CA GLN A 218 3.25 -9.82 -10.78
C GLN A 218 3.21 -9.06 -12.10
N ALA A 219 4.13 -8.10 -12.29
CA ALA A 219 4.17 -7.30 -13.51
C ALA A 219 4.53 -8.14 -14.76
N ARG A 220 5.34 -9.18 -14.59
CA ARG A 220 5.83 -10.07 -15.66
C ARG A 220 5.01 -11.35 -15.83
N ARG A 221 3.86 -11.46 -15.15
CA ARG A 221 3.02 -12.65 -15.22
C ARG A 221 2.60 -12.94 -16.65
N LYS A 222 2.48 -14.23 -16.95
CA LYS A 222 2.00 -14.71 -18.24
C LYS A 222 0.49 -14.86 -18.19
N TYR A 223 -0.15 -14.45 -19.28
CA TYR A 223 -1.59 -14.44 -19.43
C TYR A 223 -2.01 -15.07 -20.75
N GLU A 224 -3.24 -15.57 -20.80
CA GLU A 224 -3.87 -15.97 -22.05
C GLU A 224 -4.57 -14.75 -22.67
N ALA A 225 -3.82 -13.98 -23.46
CA ALA A 225 -4.32 -12.75 -24.09
C ALA A 225 -5.42 -13.10 -25.11
N THR A 226 -6.66 -12.74 -24.78
CA THR A 226 -7.85 -13.10 -25.57
C THR A 226 -8.54 -11.85 -26.09
N GLU A 227 -8.81 -11.81 -27.39
CA GLU A 227 -9.54 -10.72 -28.02
C GLU A 227 -11.01 -10.72 -27.59
N VAL A 228 -11.51 -9.56 -27.16
CA VAL A 228 -12.89 -9.35 -26.74
C VAL A 228 -13.40 -8.01 -27.23
N VAL A 229 -14.73 -7.88 -27.28
CA VAL A 229 -15.41 -6.61 -27.55
C VAL A 229 -15.91 -6.02 -26.23
N ILE A 230 -15.46 -4.81 -25.90
CA ILE A 230 -15.84 -4.06 -24.72
C ILE A 230 -16.76 -2.92 -25.14
N ASN A 231 -18.03 -3.00 -24.76
CA ASN A 231 -19.07 -2.07 -25.19
C ASN A 231 -19.14 -0.84 -24.27
N ASN A 232 -19.48 0.31 -24.82
CA ASN A 232 -19.68 1.51 -24.04
C ASN A 232 -21.07 1.53 -23.40
N ALA A 233 -21.13 1.71 -22.08
CA ALA A 233 -22.33 1.81 -21.27
C ALA A 233 -22.90 3.24 -21.21
N ARG A 234 -22.22 4.24 -21.81
CA ARG A 234 -22.65 5.64 -21.80
C ARG A 234 -24.07 5.79 -22.35
N GLY A 235 -24.94 6.45 -21.58
CA GLY A 235 -26.35 6.64 -21.92
C GLY A 235 -27.24 5.43 -21.61
N ARG A 236 -26.67 4.32 -21.15
CA ARG A 236 -27.35 3.07 -20.80
C ARG A 236 -27.09 2.67 -19.36
N GLU A 237 -26.59 3.59 -18.52
CA GLU A 237 -26.15 3.32 -17.15
C GLU A 237 -27.24 2.64 -16.30
N LYS A 238 -28.51 2.97 -16.54
CA LYS A 238 -29.67 2.41 -15.83
C LYS A 238 -29.95 0.93 -16.12
N GLU A 239 -29.33 0.36 -17.15
CA GLU A 239 -29.45 -1.07 -17.48
C GLU A 239 -28.56 -1.95 -16.59
N PHE A 240 -27.65 -1.34 -15.82
CA PHE A 240 -26.66 -2.02 -15.00
C PHE A 240 -26.98 -1.86 -13.52
N SER A 241 -26.97 -2.96 -12.76
CA SER A 241 -27.15 -2.93 -11.32
C SER A 241 -26.32 -3.99 -10.61
N LEU A 242 -26.01 -3.74 -9.34
CA LEU A 242 -25.22 -4.67 -8.52
C LEU A 242 -25.83 -6.08 -8.44
N ASP A 243 -27.16 -6.21 -8.43
CA ASP A 243 -27.82 -7.51 -8.31
C ASP A 243 -28.03 -8.21 -9.66
N THR A 244 -27.92 -7.51 -10.79
CA THR A 244 -28.14 -8.11 -12.12
C THR A 244 -26.84 -8.34 -12.89
N THR A 245 -26.07 -7.29 -13.16
CA THR A 245 -24.82 -7.33 -13.92
C THR A 245 -23.60 -7.47 -13.01
N GLY A 246 -23.76 -7.19 -11.72
CA GLY A 246 -22.68 -7.20 -10.73
C GLY A 246 -22.00 -5.84 -10.57
N PHE A 247 -22.30 -4.87 -11.42
CA PHE A 247 -21.76 -3.52 -11.35
C PHE A 247 -22.84 -2.47 -11.66
N GLN A 248 -22.62 -1.26 -11.17
CA GLN A 248 -23.55 -0.14 -11.29
C GLN A 248 -22.77 1.17 -11.43
N PHE A 249 -23.26 2.07 -12.26
CA PHE A 249 -22.68 3.40 -12.44
C PHE A 249 -23.51 4.42 -11.68
N GLU A 250 -22.85 5.29 -10.92
CA GLU A 250 -23.52 6.32 -10.14
C GLU A 250 -22.82 7.67 -10.25
N HIS A 251 -23.60 8.73 -10.06
CA HIS A 251 -23.06 10.07 -9.89
C HIS A 251 -23.01 10.40 -8.40
N PHE A 252 -21.80 10.52 -7.88
CA PHE A 252 -21.53 10.71 -6.46
C PHE A 252 -20.39 11.71 -6.26
N PRO A 253 -20.66 13.03 -6.30
CA PRO A 253 -19.67 14.05 -5.98
C PRO A 253 -19.16 13.92 -4.54
N THR A 254 -17.88 14.24 -4.31
CA THR A 254 -17.27 14.23 -2.97
C THR A 254 -16.77 15.62 -2.57
N SER A 255 -16.84 15.93 -1.27
CA SER A 255 -16.25 17.17 -0.74
C SER A 255 -14.73 17.12 -0.71
N TYR A 256 -14.13 15.93 -0.66
CA TYR A 256 -12.69 15.72 -0.62
C TYR A 256 -12.04 16.05 -1.97
N LYS A 257 -11.17 17.08 -2.01
CA LYS A 257 -10.67 17.67 -3.27
C LYS A 257 -9.29 17.20 -3.72
N ALA A 258 -8.34 17.08 -2.79
CA ALA A 258 -6.95 16.76 -3.08
C ALA A 258 -6.76 15.27 -3.40
N PHE A 259 -5.86 14.90 -4.31
CA PHE A 259 -5.57 13.48 -4.55
C PHE A 259 -4.95 12.82 -3.32
N PRO A 260 -5.45 11.67 -2.83
CA PRO A 260 -4.85 10.97 -1.72
C PRO A 260 -3.56 10.31 -2.21
N TRP A 261 -2.41 10.90 -1.87
CA TRP A 261 -1.10 10.36 -2.26
C TRP A 261 -0.69 9.14 -1.43
N SER A 262 -1.34 8.91 -0.29
CA SER A 262 -1.03 7.82 0.65
C SER A 262 -2.31 7.18 1.18
N PRO A 263 -2.33 5.84 1.36
CA PRO A 263 -3.44 5.18 2.03
C PRO A 263 -3.51 5.48 3.54
N ILE A 264 -2.50 6.12 4.14
CA ILE A 264 -2.48 6.50 5.56
C ILE A 264 -2.86 7.99 5.73
N ASP A 265 -3.46 8.60 4.70
CA ASP A 265 -3.93 9.99 4.77
C ASP A 265 -5.09 10.10 5.78
N GLU A 266 -4.87 10.83 6.88
CA GLU A 266 -5.90 11.05 7.90
C GLU A 266 -7.14 11.75 7.35
N HIS A 267 -6.98 12.65 6.38
CA HIS A 267 -8.09 13.40 5.80
C HIS A 267 -8.94 12.46 4.92
N LEU A 268 -8.32 11.51 4.21
CA LEU A 268 -9.05 10.47 3.49
C LEU A 268 -9.96 9.68 4.46
N ASN A 269 -9.43 9.30 5.62
CA ASN A 269 -10.16 8.55 6.64
C ASN A 269 -11.23 9.37 7.36
N LYS A 270 -11.03 10.67 7.56
CA LYS A 270 -11.98 11.55 8.27
C LYS A 270 -13.11 12.11 7.40
N VAL A 271 -12.92 12.16 6.06
CA VAL A 271 -13.88 12.80 5.16
C VAL A 271 -14.34 11.86 4.05
N TYR A 272 -13.43 11.39 3.20
CA TYR A 272 -13.81 10.64 2.00
C TYR A 272 -14.41 9.26 2.31
N ASN A 273 -13.81 8.51 3.24
CA ASN A 273 -14.28 7.18 3.59
C ASN A 273 -15.68 7.22 4.25
N PRO A 274 -15.96 8.11 5.22
CA PRO A 274 -17.32 8.30 5.74
C PRO A 274 -18.35 8.71 4.68
N GLU A 275 -18.00 9.61 3.75
CA GLU A 275 -18.89 9.96 2.64
C GLU A 275 -19.25 8.75 1.78
N CYS A 276 -18.26 7.91 1.47
CA CYS A 276 -18.45 6.69 0.70
C CYS A 276 -19.29 5.64 1.43
N GLU A 277 -19.11 5.49 2.75
CA GLU A 277 -19.88 4.58 3.60
C GLU A 277 -21.37 4.95 3.62
N GLU A 278 -21.68 6.23 3.85
CA GLU A 278 -23.06 6.73 3.82
C GLU A 278 -23.70 6.56 2.43
N PHE A 279 -22.94 6.86 1.38
CA PHE A 279 -23.41 6.71 0.01
C PHE A 279 -23.71 5.25 -0.34
N ILE A 280 -22.78 4.33 -0.07
CA ILE A 280 -22.96 2.91 -0.41
C ILE A 280 -24.09 2.29 0.40
N LYS A 281 -24.24 2.68 1.68
CA LYS A 281 -25.35 2.26 2.53
C LYS A 281 -26.70 2.71 1.95
N LYS A 282 -26.80 3.96 1.52
CA LYS A 282 -28.01 4.51 0.90
C LYS A 282 -28.39 3.81 -0.41
N ILE A 283 -27.42 3.58 -1.30
CA ILE A 283 -27.68 2.99 -2.63
C ILE A 283 -28.03 1.50 -2.53
N THR A 284 -27.38 0.79 -1.61
CA THR A 284 -27.54 -0.67 -1.48
C THR A 284 -28.64 -1.08 -0.50
N GLY A 285 -29.06 -0.16 0.39
CA GLY A 285 -30.07 -0.41 1.41
C GLY A 285 -29.59 -1.35 2.54
N CYS A 286 -28.27 -1.55 2.68
CA CYS A 286 -27.72 -2.37 3.75
C CYS A 286 -27.96 -1.72 5.12
N THR A 287 -28.03 -2.54 6.17
CA THR A 287 -28.22 -2.06 7.55
C THR A 287 -26.92 -1.52 8.12
N ASP A 288 -25.78 -2.08 7.71
CA ASP A 288 -24.45 -1.69 8.12
C ASP A 288 -23.46 -1.74 6.94
N ALA A 289 -22.53 -0.80 6.90
CA ALA A 289 -21.47 -0.71 5.89
C ALA A 289 -20.16 -0.38 6.61
N ARG A 290 -19.09 -1.12 6.31
CA ARG A 290 -17.80 -0.94 6.97
C ARG A 290 -16.67 -0.89 5.98
N LEU A 291 -15.81 0.10 6.13
CA LEU A 291 -14.58 0.20 5.35
C LEU A 291 -13.69 -1.02 5.59
N LEU A 292 -13.35 -1.73 4.51
CA LEU A 292 -12.39 -2.83 4.51
C LEU A 292 -10.97 -2.31 4.23
N SER A 293 -10.81 -1.60 3.11
CA SER A 293 -9.52 -1.04 2.68
C SER A 293 -9.72 -0.09 1.51
N HIS A 294 -8.66 0.62 1.12
CA HIS A 294 -8.61 1.37 -0.14
C HIS A 294 -7.31 1.12 -0.89
N ILE A 295 -7.41 1.11 -2.22
CA ILE A 295 -6.27 0.97 -3.13
C ILE A 295 -6.18 2.23 -3.99
N ILE A 296 -5.01 2.84 -3.99
CA ILE A 296 -4.71 4.03 -4.79
C ILE A 296 -3.77 3.61 -5.92
N ARG A 297 -4.15 3.91 -7.16
CA ARG A 297 -3.35 3.63 -8.37
C ARG A 297 -3.01 4.92 -9.08
N GLN A 298 -1.74 5.07 -9.42
CA GLN A 298 -1.20 6.27 -10.08
C GLN A 298 0.03 5.98 -10.97
N ARG A 299 0.45 4.72 -11.06
CA ARG A 299 1.64 4.34 -11.84
C ARG A 299 1.24 3.93 -13.25
N GLN A 300 1.94 4.46 -14.25
CA GLN A 300 1.81 4.04 -15.64
C GLN A 300 2.48 2.69 -15.87
N TRP A 301 1.88 1.89 -16.75
CA TRP A 301 2.61 0.86 -17.49
C TRP A 301 3.56 1.56 -18.48
N ASP A 302 4.82 1.73 -18.10
CA ASP A 302 5.83 2.31 -18.98
C ASP A 302 6.34 1.23 -19.94
N GLU A 303 6.05 1.37 -21.24
CA GLU A 303 6.57 0.48 -22.28
C GLU A 303 8.10 0.59 -22.42
N SER A 304 8.72 1.66 -21.90
CA SER A 304 10.18 1.84 -21.85
C SER A 304 10.85 1.27 -20.60
N ALA A 305 10.08 0.67 -19.68
CA ALA A 305 10.60 -0.03 -18.49
C ALA A 305 11.32 -1.35 -18.82
N ASP A 306 11.16 -1.87 -20.04
CA ASP A 306 11.73 -3.14 -20.49
C ASP A 306 13.26 -3.20 -20.35
N ASP A 307 13.98 -2.08 -20.30
CA ASP A 307 15.45 -2.11 -20.11
C ASP A 307 15.90 -1.83 -18.67
N LYS A 308 15.17 -1.03 -17.88
CA LYS A 308 15.59 -0.65 -16.51
C LYS A 308 15.05 -1.56 -15.43
N ASP A 309 13.88 -2.16 -15.67
CA ASP A 309 13.25 -3.05 -14.72
C ASP A 309 13.57 -4.52 -15.03
N ALA A 310 13.97 -4.90 -16.26
CA ALA A 310 14.22 -6.30 -16.62
C ALA A 310 15.24 -7.03 -15.74
N GLU A 311 16.29 -6.34 -15.28
CA GLU A 311 17.30 -6.95 -14.41
C GLU A 311 16.86 -7.04 -12.94
N LYS A 312 15.73 -6.42 -12.55
CA LYS A 312 15.25 -6.50 -11.16
C LYS A 312 14.72 -7.90 -10.84
N PRO A 313 15.05 -8.45 -9.65
CA PRO A 313 14.53 -9.75 -9.23
C PRO A 313 13.01 -9.77 -9.17
N ASP A 314 12.39 -10.90 -9.55
CA ASP A 314 10.92 -11.05 -9.55
C ASP A 314 10.29 -10.72 -8.19
N MET A 315 10.93 -11.14 -7.09
CA MET A 315 10.40 -10.89 -5.73
C MET A 315 10.68 -9.48 -5.20
N ALA A 316 11.38 -8.63 -5.95
CA ALA A 316 11.54 -7.23 -5.57
C ALA A 316 10.21 -6.48 -5.74
N MET A 317 9.93 -5.58 -4.80
CA MET A 317 8.76 -4.71 -4.86
C MET A 317 8.91 -3.70 -5.99
N THR A 318 7.79 -3.41 -6.65
CA THR A 318 7.66 -2.28 -7.57
C THR A 318 7.81 -0.94 -6.83
N ASP A 319 8.31 0.09 -7.52
CA ASP A 319 8.58 1.42 -7.00
C ASP A 319 7.30 2.20 -6.64
N GLY A 320 6.76 1.92 -5.45
CA GLY A 320 5.87 2.82 -4.67
C GLY A 320 4.48 3.14 -5.22
N GLY A 321 4.20 2.88 -6.50
CA GLY A 321 2.90 3.06 -7.13
C GLY A 321 2.37 1.75 -7.69
N LEU A 322 1.16 1.36 -7.27
CA LEU A 322 0.50 0.19 -7.83
C LEU A 322 0.10 0.45 -9.28
N LEU A 323 0.54 -0.44 -10.18
CA LEU A 323 0.13 -0.47 -11.58
C LEU A 323 -1.38 -0.65 -11.69
N SER A 324 -1.97 -0.20 -12.79
CA SER A 324 -3.32 -0.63 -13.15
C SER A 324 -3.37 -2.16 -13.31
N ALA A 325 -4.45 -2.77 -12.82
CA ALA A 325 -4.62 -4.22 -12.89
C ALA A 325 -5.07 -4.63 -14.30
N ARG A 326 -4.10 -4.73 -15.21
CA ARG A 326 -4.29 -5.14 -16.62
C ARG A 326 -4.43 -6.65 -16.79
N PHE A 327 -5.20 -7.30 -15.91
CA PHE A 327 -5.57 -8.72 -16.00
C PHE A 327 -6.98 -8.93 -15.48
N VAL A 328 -7.65 -9.96 -15.98
CA VAL A 328 -9.05 -10.26 -15.64
C VAL A 328 -9.11 -10.95 -14.28
N HIS A 329 -9.83 -10.34 -13.33
CA HIS A 329 -9.94 -10.85 -11.97
C HIS A 329 -11.21 -10.42 -11.23
N VAL A 330 -11.46 -11.08 -10.10
CA VAL A 330 -12.28 -10.57 -8.98
C VAL A 330 -11.41 -10.60 -7.73
N ASP A 331 -11.37 -9.50 -6.97
CA ASP A 331 -10.40 -9.28 -5.88
C ASP A 331 -10.42 -10.32 -4.76
N GLN A 332 -11.60 -10.89 -4.47
CA GLN A 332 -11.77 -11.93 -3.49
C GLN A 332 -12.50 -13.14 -4.10
N SER A 333 -11.96 -14.33 -3.84
CA SER A 333 -12.70 -15.58 -4.06
C SER A 333 -13.78 -15.77 -2.99
N ASP A 334 -14.61 -16.82 -3.08
CA ASP A 334 -15.53 -17.14 -1.97
C ASP A 334 -14.75 -17.42 -0.67
N LEU A 335 -13.62 -18.12 -0.75
CA LEU A 335 -12.71 -18.33 0.39
C LEU A 335 -12.03 -17.03 0.82
N GLY A 336 -11.58 -16.21 -0.14
CA GLY A 336 -10.95 -14.92 0.13
C GLY A 336 -11.88 -13.97 0.86
N ALA A 337 -13.15 -13.91 0.48
CA ALA A 337 -14.14 -13.06 1.11
C ALA A 337 -14.36 -13.45 2.57
N ILE A 338 -14.54 -14.75 2.86
CA ILE A 338 -14.66 -15.26 4.23
C ILE A 338 -13.38 -14.94 5.03
N ARG A 339 -12.21 -15.14 4.43
CA ARG A 339 -10.94 -14.84 5.09
C ARG A 339 -10.85 -13.37 5.49
N ARG A 340 -11.15 -12.45 4.57
CA ARG A 340 -11.20 -11.01 4.86
C ARG A 340 -12.23 -10.71 5.95
N LEU A 341 -13.40 -11.34 5.93
CA LEU A 341 -14.40 -11.13 6.98
C LEU A 341 -13.85 -11.47 8.37
N TYR A 342 -13.09 -12.56 8.51
CA TYR A 342 -12.51 -12.96 9.79
C TYR A 342 -11.22 -12.21 10.19
N ASP A 343 -10.40 -11.82 9.21
CA ASP A 343 -9.12 -11.16 9.47
C ASP A 343 -9.27 -9.64 9.72
N ASP A 344 -10.24 -8.99 9.09
CA ASP A 344 -10.40 -7.53 9.15
C ASP A 344 -11.48 -7.04 10.13
N MET A 345 -12.34 -7.94 10.60
CA MET A 345 -13.35 -7.61 11.61
C MET A 345 -12.79 -7.80 13.03
N PRO A 346 -13.32 -7.08 14.03
CA PRO A 346 -13.03 -7.34 15.44
C PRO A 346 -13.19 -8.83 15.80
N PRO A 347 -12.32 -9.37 16.68
CA PRO A 347 -12.37 -10.78 17.05
C PRO A 347 -13.75 -11.24 17.52
N GLY A 348 -14.30 -12.27 16.85
CA GLY A 348 -15.59 -12.87 17.16
C GLY A 348 -16.81 -12.22 16.47
N GLU A 349 -16.64 -11.07 15.82
CA GLU A 349 -17.75 -10.38 15.15
C GLU A 349 -18.12 -11.02 13.81
N ALA A 350 -17.14 -11.46 13.03
CA ALA A 350 -17.37 -12.17 11.76
C ALA A 350 -18.38 -13.31 11.86
N ALA A 351 -18.33 -14.09 12.96
CA ALA A 351 -19.23 -15.21 13.22
C ALA A 351 -20.69 -14.80 13.54
N GLN A 352 -20.96 -13.51 13.74
CA GLN A 352 -22.31 -12.97 13.84
C GLN A 352 -22.95 -12.79 12.47
N HIS A 353 -22.14 -12.65 11.43
CA HIS A 353 -22.58 -12.40 10.06
C HIS A 353 -22.50 -13.66 9.19
N ASP A 354 -21.39 -14.39 9.26
CA ASP A 354 -21.17 -15.59 8.44
C ASP A 354 -22.26 -16.65 8.67
N GLY A 355 -22.88 -17.08 7.58
CA GLY A 355 -23.99 -18.05 7.55
C GLY A 355 -25.30 -17.61 8.21
N LYS A 356 -25.40 -16.38 8.74
CA LYS A 356 -26.58 -15.93 9.50
C LYS A 356 -27.44 -14.95 8.71
N HIS A 357 -26.82 -13.91 8.17
CA HIS A 357 -27.53 -12.92 7.36
C HIS A 357 -26.75 -12.60 6.10
N ARG A 358 -27.41 -11.92 5.16
CA ARG A 358 -26.79 -11.54 3.92
C ARG A 358 -25.66 -10.54 4.19
N TRP A 359 -24.53 -10.75 3.53
CA TRP A 359 -23.42 -9.82 3.53
C TRP A 359 -22.66 -9.87 2.19
N ALA A 360 -21.99 -8.79 1.84
CA ALA A 360 -21.32 -8.63 0.56
C ALA A 360 -20.01 -7.86 0.72
N ILE A 361 -19.13 -8.00 -0.29
CA ILE A 361 -18.01 -7.08 -0.52
C ILE A 361 -18.30 -6.32 -1.80
N VAL A 362 -18.36 -5.00 -1.69
CA VAL A 362 -18.56 -4.10 -2.83
C VAL A 362 -17.46 -3.05 -2.84
N ASN A 363 -16.83 -2.90 -4.00
CA ASN A 363 -15.84 -1.87 -4.23
C ASN A 363 -16.51 -0.65 -4.86
N LEU A 364 -16.16 0.54 -4.39
CA LEU A 364 -16.45 1.81 -5.01
C LEU A 364 -15.17 2.27 -5.72
N TRP A 365 -15.17 2.21 -7.05
CA TRP A 365 -14.08 2.73 -7.85
C TRP A 365 -14.39 4.15 -8.32
N ARG A 366 -13.44 5.06 -8.09
CA ARG A 366 -13.52 6.48 -8.47
C ARG A 366 -12.24 6.88 -9.21
N PRO A 367 -12.34 7.43 -10.44
CA PRO A 367 -11.21 8.11 -11.05
C PRO A 367 -11.00 9.48 -10.39
N TRP A 368 -9.76 9.95 -10.30
CA TRP A 368 -9.50 11.25 -9.67
C TRP A 368 -9.61 12.43 -10.63
N GLU A 369 -9.32 12.18 -11.89
CA GLU A 369 -9.54 13.09 -13.01
C GLU A 369 -10.40 12.40 -14.07
N MET A 370 -10.70 13.10 -15.17
CA MET A 370 -11.33 12.46 -16.30
C MET A 370 -10.51 11.28 -16.82
N VAL A 371 -11.20 10.18 -17.14
CA VAL A 371 -10.54 8.94 -17.61
C VAL A 371 -10.15 9.08 -19.08
N HIS A 372 -8.86 9.33 -19.34
CA HIS A 372 -8.29 9.39 -20.69
C HIS A 372 -7.40 8.21 -21.06
N ARG A 373 -7.08 7.34 -20.09
CA ARG A 373 -6.19 6.21 -20.27
C ARG A 373 -6.64 5.04 -19.41
N GLU A 374 -6.44 3.83 -19.92
CA GLU A 374 -6.67 2.58 -19.21
C GLU A 374 -8.04 2.46 -18.51
N PRO A 375 -9.19 2.72 -19.19
CA PRO A 375 -10.51 2.57 -18.58
C PRO A 375 -10.73 1.19 -17.93
N LEU A 376 -11.75 1.10 -17.07
CA LEU A 376 -12.16 -0.15 -16.45
C LEU A 376 -13.15 -0.90 -17.34
N ALA A 377 -12.79 -2.13 -17.69
CA ALA A 377 -13.69 -3.12 -18.25
C ALA A 377 -14.37 -3.88 -17.10
N LEU A 378 -15.68 -4.05 -17.21
CA LEU A 378 -16.55 -4.75 -16.28
C LEU A 378 -17.31 -5.83 -17.05
N CYS A 379 -17.19 -7.09 -16.63
CA CYS A 379 -17.89 -8.19 -17.28
C CYS A 379 -19.25 -8.39 -16.62
N ASP A 380 -20.31 -8.51 -17.41
CA ASP A 380 -21.63 -8.92 -16.91
C ASP A 380 -21.50 -10.29 -16.24
N ALA A 381 -21.76 -10.34 -14.93
CA ALA A 381 -21.61 -11.55 -14.11
C ALA A 381 -22.38 -12.75 -14.67
N ARG A 382 -23.52 -12.52 -15.34
CA ARG A 382 -24.36 -13.57 -15.92
C ARG A 382 -23.76 -14.24 -17.15
N SER A 383 -22.69 -13.66 -17.70
CA SER A 383 -22.03 -14.13 -18.90
C SER A 383 -20.80 -15.01 -18.61
N VAL A 384 -20.43 -15.14 -17.34
CA VAL A 384 -19.27 -15.92 -16.87
C VAL A 384 -19.78 -17.12 -16.10
N ARG A 385 -19.28 -18.30 -16.42
CA ARG A 385 -19.68 -19.55 -15.76
C ARG A 385 -18.86 -19.76 -14.51
N ASP A 386 -19.46 -20.42 -13.51
CA ASP A 386 -18.75 -20.71 -12.25
C ASP A 386 -17.54 -21.64 -12.45
N ASP A 387 -17.55 -22.51 -13.48
CA ASP A 387 -16.42 -23.40 -13.79
C ASP A 387 -15.26 -22.70 -14.53
N GLU A 388 -15.42 -21.43 -14.87
CA GLU A 388 -14.37 -20.58 -15.45
C GLU A 388 -13.62 -19.77 -14.37
N LEU A 389 -14.10 -19.83 -13.12
CA LEU A 389 -13.52 -19.12 -11.98
C LEU A 389 -12.53 -20.03 -11.24
N TYR A 390 -11.29 -19.59 -11.14
CA TYR A 390 -10.21 -20.32 -10.48
C TYR A 390 -9.72 -19.54 -9.27
N ASP A 391 -9.93 -20.11 -8.09
CA ASP A 391 -9.41 -19.56 -6.84
C ASP A 391 -7.88 -19.61 -6.89
N THR A 392 -7.25 -18.45 -6.80
CA THR A 392 -5.80 -18.31 -6.85
C THR A 392 -5.31 -17.53 -5.64
N MET A 393 -4.27 -18.04 -5.00
CA MET A 393 -3.63 -17.37 -3.88
C MET A 393 -2.91 -16.09 -4.36
N HIS A 394 -3.18 -14.99 -3.69
CA HIS A 394 -2.57 -13.68 -3.91
C HIS A 394 -1.86 -13.24 -2.63
N CYS A 395 -0.53 -13.30 -2.67
CA CYS A 395 0.33 -12.98 -1.53
C CYS A 395 1.04 -11.65 -1.78
N VAL A 396 1.02 -10.76 -0.80
CA VAL A 396 1.93 -9.61 -0.79
C VAL A 396 3.15 -9.99 0.04
N PRO A 397 4.37 -10.01 -0.51
CA PRO A 397 5.56 -10.34 0.26
C PRO A 397 5.72 -9.35 1.43
N PHE A 398 5.86 -9.87 2.63
CA PHE A 398 6.14 -9.09 3.83
C PHE A 398 7.48 -9.50 4.43
N GLN A 399 8.15 -8.57 5.12
CA GLN A 399 9.36 -8.88 5.85
C GLN A 399 9.02 -9.53 7.19
N TRP A 400 9.74 -10.61 7.50
CA TRP A 400 9.70 -11.29 8.80
C TRP A 400 9.89 -10.27 9.94
N PRO A 401 9.18 -10.39 11.08
CA PRO A 401 8.39 -11.53 11.55
C PRO A 401 6.93 -11.57 11.10
N ARG A 402 6.48 -10.64 10.26
CA ARG A 402 5.10 -10.65 9.77
C ARG A 402 4.92 -11.74 8.72
N LYS A 403 3.85 -12.52 8.84
CA LYS A 403 3.47 -13.48 7.80
C LYS A 403 2.95 -12.70 6.58
N PRO A 404 3.20 -13.19 5.34
CA PRO A 404 2.52 -12.66 4.17
C PRO A 404 1.01 -12.67 4.41
N THR A 405 0.33 -11.59 4.02
CA THR A 405 -1.13 -11.58 4.01
C THR A 405 -1.57 -12.46 2.85
N GLU A 406 -2.05 -13.65 3.17
CA GLU A 406 -2.65 -14.58 2.22
C GLU A 406 -4.04 -14.06 1.88
N ASN A 407 -4.22 -13.56 0.66
CA ASN A 407 -5.53 -13.29 0.07
C ASN A 407 -5.83 -14.38 -0.97
N HIS A 408 -7.10 -14.58 -1.27
CA HIS A 408 -7.56 -15.46 -2.34
C HIS A 408 -8.42 -14.67 -3.29
N MET A 409 -8.20 -14.79 -4.60
CA MET A 409 -8.89 -14.03 -5.63
C MET A 409 -9.33 -14.92 -6.79
N TRP A 410 -10.38 -14.53 -7.51
CA TRP A 410 -10.77 -15.25 -8.73
C TRP A 410 -9.92 -14.79 -9.90
N GLN A 411 -9.22 -15.74 -10.53
CA GLN A 411 -8.78 -15.59 -11.91
C GLN A 411 -9.80 -16.25 -12.84
N VAL A 412 -9.99 -15.67 -14.03
CA VAL A 412 -11.02 -16.13 -14.96
C VAL A 412 -10.35 -16.78 -16.17
N ALA A 413 -10.81 -17.97 -16.56
CA ALA A 413 -10.43 -18.63 -17.80
C ALA A 413 -10.90 -17.83 -19.03
N PRO A 414 -10.23 -17.96 -20.18
CA PRO A 414 -10.69 -17.35 -21.41
C PRO A 414 -12.08 -17.90 -21.80
N PRO A 415 -12.94 -17.08 -22.43
CA PRO A 415 -14.25 -17.53 -22.87
C PRO A 415 -14.14 -18.62 -23.94
N SER A 416 -15.12 -19.52 -23.98
CA SER A 416 -15.19 -20.58 -25.02
C SER A 416 -15.54 -20.02 -26.40
N SER A 417 -16.10 -18.80 -26.48
CA SER A 417 -16.35 -18.09 -27.73
C SER A 417 -16.15 -16.58 -27.56
N PRO A 418 -15.78 -15.83 -28.62
CA PRO A 418 -15.51 -14.39 -28.53
C PRO A 418 -16.69 -13.55 -28.01
N THR A 419 -17.92 -14.06 -28.10
CA THR A 419 -19.15 -13.36 -27.70
C THR A 419 -19.70 -13.79 -26.35
N GLN A 420 -19.05 -14.74 -25.66
CA GLN A 420 -19.55 -15.26 -24.39
C GLN A 420 -19.47 -14.20 -23.29
N HIS A 421 -18.26 -13.77 -22.91
CA HIS A 421 -18.05 -12.75 -21.89
C HIS A 421 -18.50 -11.38 -22.42
N LYS A 422 -19.48 -10.77 -21.74
CA LYS A 422 -20.05 -9.49 -22.14
C LYS A 422 -19.41 -8.35 -21.36
N TRP A 423 -18.47 -7.68 -22.00
CA TRP A 423 -17.69 -6.60 -21.39
C TRP A 423 -18.28 -5.22 -21.65
N TRP A 424 -18.16 -4.36 -20.62
CA TRP A 424 -18.63 -2.99 -20.62
C TRP A 424 -17.59 -2.05 -20.03
N PHE A 425 -17.52 -0.82 -20.54
CA PHE A 425 -16.82 0.30 -19.92
C PHE A 425 -17.74 1.53 -19.99
N ARG A 426 -17.49 2.57 -19.21
CA ARG A 426 -18.19 3.86 -19.36
C ARG A 426 -17.21 4.93 -19.82
N SER A 427 -17.46 5.53 -20.99
CA SER A 427 -16.69 6.69 -21.44
C SER A 427 -17.05 7.97 -20.66
N GLY A 428 -16.10 8.89 -20.58
CA GLY A 428 -16.30 10.21 -19.96
C GLY A 428 -16.66 10.15 -18.49
N MET A 429 -16.03 9.22 -17.75
CA MET A 429 -16.05 9.24 -16.30
C MET A 429 -15.16 10.36 -15.78
N THR A 430 -15.75 11.18 -14.92
CA THR A 430 -15.11 12.28 -14.20
C THR A 430 -14.94 11.91 -12.74
N ARG A 431 -14.28 12.78 -11.97
CA ARG A 431 -14.12 12.62 -10.52
C ARG A 431 -15.42 12.44 -9.75
N ASP A 432 -16.55 12.89 -10.28
CA ASP A 432 -17.85 12.83 -9.62
C ASP A 432 -18.65 11.58 -10.03
N ASP A 433 -18.13 10.78 -10.96
CA ASP A 433 -18.71 9.49 -11.32
C ASP A 433 -18.02 8.36 -10.55
N VAL A 434 -18.79 7.35 -10.15
CA VAL A 434 -18.27 6.16 -9.48
C VAL A 434 -18.82 4.90 -10.12
N ILE A 435 -18.08 3.80 -9.97
CA ILE A 435 -18.52 2.45 -10.33
C ILE A 435 -18.61 1.66 -9.03
N LEU A 436 -19.78 1.10 -8.74
CA LEU A 436 -19.91 0.07 -7.72
C LEU A 436 -19.67 -1.28 -8.37
N ILE A 437 -18.77 -2.08 -7.81
CA ILE A 437 -18.36 -3.38 -8.34
C ILE A 437 -18.56 -4.41 -7.25
N LYS A 438 -19.48 -5.36 -7.47
CA LYS A 438 -19.71 -6.46 -6.55
C LYS A 438 -18.58 -7.48 -6.68
N ILE A 439 -17.90 -7.74 -5.57
CA ILE A 439 -16.80 -8.70 -5.46
C ILE A 439 -17.31 -10.02 -4.89
N PHE A 440 -18.15 -9.94 -3.84
CA PHE A 440 -18.75 -11.08 -3.16
C PHE A 440 -20.16 -10.73 -2.69
N ASP A 441 -21.06 -11.72 -2.68
CA ASP A 441 -22.36 -11.66 -2.01
C ASP A 441 -22.67 -13.06 -1.46
N SER A 442 -23.08 -13.15 -0.20
CA SER A 442 -23.38 -14.43 0.45
C SER A 442 -24.69 -15.04 -0.04
N LYS A 443 -25.60 -14.22 -0.60
CA LYS A 443 -26.90 -14.65 -1.11
C LYS A 443 -26.76 -15.44 -2.41
N LYS A 444 -27.49 -16.56 -2.53
CA LYS A 444 -27.44 -17.50 -3.67
C LYS A 444 -28.76 -17.64 -4.42
N ASP A 445 -29.56 -16.58 -4.45
CA ASP A 445 -30.89 -16.54 -5.07
C ASP A 445 -30.87 -16.22 -6.59
N GLY A 446 -29.71 -16.37 -7.23
CA GLY A 446 -29.51 -16.10 -8.66
C GLY A 446 -29.08 -14.66 -8.98
N ARG A 447 -28.98 -13.78 -7.99
CA ARG A 447 -28.36 -12.46 -8.19
C ARG A 447 -26.89 -12.57 -8.59
N ALA A 448 -26.36 -11.51 -9.20
CA ALA A 448 -24.92 -11.40 -9.39
C ALA A 448 -24.21 -11.39 -8.04
N ARG A 449 -23.15 -12.20 -7.91
CA ARG A 449 -22.35 -12.35 -6.68
C ARG A 449 -20.92 -11.81 -6.82
N ARG A 450 -20.44 -11.58 -8.05
CA ARG A 450 -19.05 -11.26 -8.37
C ARG A 450 -18.93 -10.74 -9.79
N THR A 451 -18.00 -9.83 -10.01
CA THR A 451 -17.83 -9.13 -11.29
C THR A 451 -16.38 -9.17 -11.75
N PRO A 452 -16.05 -9.99 -12.77
CA PRO A 452 -14.73 -9.91 -13.38
C PRO A 452 -14.48 -8.54 -13.98
N HIS A 453 -13.32 -7.97 -13.66
CA HIS A 453 -12.94 -6.64 -14.13
C HIS A 453 -11.45 -6.57 -14.48
N SER A 454 -11.11 -5.57 -15.28
CA SER A 454 -9.73 -5.33 -15.71
C SER A 454 -9.54 -3.89 -16.17
N ALA A 455 -8.38 -3.30 -15.92
CA ALA A 455 -7.98 -2.11 -16.66
C ALA A 455 -7.50 -2.54 -18.06
N PHE A 456 -7.83 -1.78 -19.11
CA PHE A 456 -7.40 -2.13 -20.47
C PHE A 456 -6.89 -0.90 -21.21
N PRO A 457 -5.73 -1.00 -21.90
CA PRO A 457 -5.26 0.09 -22.73
C PRO A 457 -6.18 0.26 -23.96
N THR A 458 -6.35 1.49 -24.41
CA THR A 458 -7.09 1.81 -25.63
C THR A 458 -6.19 2.49 -26.66
N PRO A 459 -6.50 2.40 -27.97
CA PRO A 459 -5.81 3.18 -28.99
C PRO A 459 -5.91 4.70 -28.79
N ASP A 460 -6.92 5.14 -28.04
CA ASP A 460 -7.20 6.55 -27.75
C ASP A 460 -6.63 7.01 -26.40
N ASP A 461 -5.79 6.18 -25.76
CA ASP A 461 -5.18 6.51 -24.47
C ASP A 461 -4.23 7.71 -24.60
N MET A 462 -4.49 8.78 -23.84
CA MET A 462 -3.70 10.01 -23.86
C MET A 462 -3.28 10.46 -22.47
N GLY A 463 -2.22 11.28 -22.43
CA GLY A 463 -1.77 11.93 -21.20
C GLY A 463 -1.08 11.01 -20.20
N PRO A 464 -0.91 11.50 -18.95
CA PRO A 464 -0.20 10.80 -17.90
C PRO A 464 -1.00 9.60 -17.35
N ALA A 465 -0.41 8.88 -16.40
CA ALA A 465 -1.05 7.75 -15.73
C ALA A 465 -2.43 8.12 -15.15
N ARG A 466 -3.41 7.24 -15.31
CA ARG A 466 -4.71 7.40 -14.65
C ARG A 466 -4.51 7.33 -13.13
N ARG A 467 -5.03 8.34 -12.43
CA ARG A 467 -5.19 8.30 -10.98
C ARG A 467 -6.58 7.83 -10.61
N SER A 468 -6.66 6.86 -9.71
CA SER A 468 -7.94 6.34 -9.21
C SER A 468 -7.81 5.80 -7.81
N ILE A 469 -8.91 5.82 -7.07
CA ILE A 469 -9.06 5.16 -5.78
C ILE A 469 -10.16 4.10 -5.87
N GLU A 470 -9.91 2.95 -5.26
CA GLU A 470 -10.89 1.91 -5.06
C GLU A 470 -11.09 1.71 -3.56
N THR A 471 -12.27 2.03 -3.05
CA THR A 471 -12.62 1.88 -1.64
C THR A 471 -13.52 0.67 -1.47
N ARG A 472 -13.12 -0.26 -0.61
CA ARG A 472 -13.77 -1.56 -0.45
C ARG A 472 -14.57 -1.57 0.83
N PHE A 473 -15.78 -2.11 0.79
CA PHE A 473 -16.68 -2.17 1.92
C PHE A 473 -17.21 -3.57 2.17
N PHE A 474 -17.30 -3.95 3.44
CA PHE A 474 -18.29 -4.94 3.85
C PHE A 474 -19.65 -4.30 3.96
N LEU A 475 -20.66 -4.96 3.40
CA LEU A 475 -22.06 -4.55 3.51
C LEU A 475 -22.83 -5.67 4.19
N PHE A 476 -23.65 -5.34 5.19
CA PHE A 476 -24.45 -6.29 5.94
C PHE A 476 -25.94 -5.93 5.85
N TRP A 477 -26.78 -6.91 5.57
CA TRP A 477 -28.24 -6.80 5.66
C TRP A 477 -28.71 -7.72 6.77
N GLU A 478 -28.61 -7.26 8.03
CA GLU A 478 -28.92 -8.07 9.22
C GLU A 478 -30.41 -8.47 9.30
N ASN A 479 -31.25 -7.82 8.51
CA ASN A 479 -32.67 -8.10 8.31
C ASN A 479 -32.95 -9.11 7.18
N GLU A 480 -31.94 -9.55 6.43
CA GLU A 480 -32.08 -10.53 5.34
C GLU A 480 -31.34 -11.83 5.67
N SER A 481 -31.96 -12.99 5.41
CA SER A 481 -31.29 -14.29 5.56
C SER A 481 -30.12 -14.44 4.59
N CYS A 482 -29.10 -15.20 4.99
CA CYS A 482 -27.98 -15.56 4.12
C CYS A 482 -28.42 -16.47 2.94
N GLU A 483 -29.47 -17.29 3.14
CA GLU A 483 -30.09 -18.16 2.12
C GLU A 483 -31.15 -17.45 1.32
#